data_AF-A0A928DLJ2-F1
#
_entry.id   AF-A0A928DLJ2-F1
#
_cell.length_a   1.000
_cell.length_b   1.000
_cell.length_c   1.000
_cell.angle_alpha   90.00
_cell.angle_beta   90.00
_cell.angle_gamma   90.00
#
_symmetry.space_group_name_H-M   'P 1'
#
loop_
_entity.id
_entity.type
_entity.pdbx_description
1 polymer ?
#
loop_
_entity_poly.entity_id
_entity_poly.type
_entity_poly.pdbx_seq_one_letter_code
_entity_poly.pdbx_strand_id
1 'polypeptide(L)'
;MKKLFLFLLLLPLLLLTSCTQQMMRAQVRESRVVVLDIGHYYHPVRGGQGARTPDNRYGKIEECEFWYRYAGHTARIIREAGYDCRICCRGSMPTDKKLEEIARREKVHHVNTPEPNAIYRSRHHPHRMAVGMLSTNYALDQNPAAVVYLHHNSMTNHWMVYNKGAIYCNEEGTGLGIALADVIDATIYDHGGMPNNGVRCGVIIRNDGRKGGGDWLNACNESYVPAAITEATFLSNPQHARFLGKEKNAIRYAEAIGHGIVNFLKAR
;
A
#
# COMPACT_ATOMS: atom_id res chain seq x y z
N MET A 1 22.09 -39.06 23.77
CA MET A 1 21.00 -38.22 24.36
C MET A 1 21.02 -36.75 23.93
N LYS A 2 22.17 -36.08 23.71
CA LYS A 2 22.20 -34.66 23.29
C LYS A 2 21.69 -34.35 21.86
N LYS A 3 21.66 -35.34 20.95
CA LYS A 3 21.16 -35.16 19.57
C LYS A 3 19.64 -35.29 19.41
N LEU A 4 18.96 -35.93 20.37
CA LEU A 4 17.50 -36.11 20.35
C LEU A 4 16.78 -34.82 20.76
N PHE A 5 17.40 -34.01 21.63
CA PHE A 5 16.88 -32.71 22.07
C PHE A 5 16.90 -31.63 20.98
N LEU A 6 17.85 -31.69 20.03
CA LEU A 6 17.96 -30.70 18.95
C LEU A 6 16.88 -30.90 17.87
N PHE A 7 16.44 -32.14 17.64
CA PHE A 7 15.38 -32.47 16.67
C PHE A 7 13.97 -32.08 17.15
N LEU A 8 13.74 -32.13 18.47
CA LEU A 8 12.45 -31.77 19.09
C LEU A 8 12.20 -30.25 19.14
N LEU A 9 13.25 -29.42 19.01
CA LEU A 9 13.14 -27.96 18.95
C LEU A 9 12.98 -27.40 17.53
N LEU A 10 13.37 -28.15 16.48
CA LEU A 10 13.30 -27.72 15.08
C LEU A 10 11.95 -28.05 14.40
N LEU A 11 11.27 -29.12 14.84
CA LEU A 11 9.98 -29.52 14.28
C LEU A 11 8.84 -28.49 14.49
N PRO A 12 8.70 -27.86 15.67
CA PRO A 12 7.65 -26.85 15.90
C PRO A 12 7.86 -25.59 15.05
N LEU A 13 9.11 -25.15 14.83
CA LEU A 13 9.43 -23.98 14.01
C LEU A 13 9.13 -24.19 12.52
N LEU A 14 9.33 -25.41 11.99
CA LEU A 14 8.97 -25.75 10.61
C LEU A 14 7.46 -25.96 10.40
N LEU A 15 6.71 -26.28 11.46
CA LEU A 15 5.25 -26.44 11.42
C LEU A 15 4.50 -25.11 11.63
N LEU A 16 5.07 -24.15 12.35
CA LEU A 16 4.46 -22.83 12.56
C LEU A 16 4.56 -21.92 11.32
N THR A 17 5.62 -22.07 10.52
CA THR A 17 5.74 -21.40 9.21
C THR A 17 4.78 -21.97 8.18
N SER A 18 4.37 -23.24 8.30
CA SER A 18 3.43 -23.88 7.36
C SER A 18 1.97 -23.48 7.60
N CYS A 19 1.53 -23.32 8.85
CA CYS A 19 0.14 -23.00 9.17
C CYS A 19 -0.24 -21.56 8.74
N THR A 20 0.54 -20.56 9.15
CA THR A 20 0.35 -19.15 8.73
C THR A 20 0.37 -19.02 7.21
N GLN A 21 1.24 -19.78 6.53
CA GLN A 21 1.35 -19.76 5.07
C GLN A 21 0.13 -20.37 4.39
N GLN A 22 -0.36 -21.48 4.93
CA GLN A 22 -1.57 -22.11 4.44
C GLN A 22 -2.79 -21.21 4.65
N MET A 23 -2.90 -20.57 5.81
CA MET A 23 -3.99 -19.62 6.10
C MET A 23 -3.96 -18.41 5.16
N MET A 24 -2.80 -17.79 4.95
CA MET A 24 -2.71 -16.66 4.01
C MET A 24 -2.95 -17.10 2.56
N ARG A 25 -2.48 -18.28 2.15
CA ARG A 25 -2.81 -18.83 0.82
C ARG A 25 -4.29 -19.13 0.68
N ALA A 26 -4.94 -19.67 1.72
CA ALA A 26 -6.39 -19.87 1.74
C ALA A 26 -7.12 -18.53 1.60
N GLN A 27 -6.72 -17.52 2.39
CA GLN A 27 -7.25 -16.16 2.31
C GLN A 27 -7.17 -15.59 0.88
N VAL A 28 -6.01 -15.69 0.22
CA VAL A 28 -5.83 -15.20 -1.16
C VAL A 28 -6.71 -15.96 -2.17
N ARG A 29 -6.90 -17.26 -2.00
CA ARG A 29 -7.70 -18.09 -2.93
C ARG A 29 -9.20 -17.92 -2.73
N GLU A 30 -9.64 -17.77 -1.48
CA GLU A 30 -11.05 -17.74 -1.10
C GLU A 30 -11.63 -16.34 -1.23
N SER A 31 -10.86 -15.30 -0.87
CA SER A 31 -11.32 -13.94 -1.01
C SER A 31 -11.20 -13.44 -2.45
N ARG A 32 -12.25 -12.74 -2.91
CA ARG A 32 -12.26 -12.01 -4.18
C ARG A 32 -12.01 -10.52 -3.99
N VAL A 33 -11.78 -10.07 -2.76
CA VAL A 33 -11.73 -8.64 -2.41
C VAL A 33 -10.29 -8.16 -2.34
N VAL A 34 -10.00 -7.06 -3.04
CA VAL A 34 -8.77 -6.28 -2.86
C VAL A 34 -9.15 -4.95 -2.21
N VAL A 35 -8.36 -4.51 -1.23
CA VAL A 35 -8.50 -3.18 -0.66
C VAL A 35 -7.33 -2.31 -1.08
N LEU A 36 -7.64 -1.17 -1.70
CA LEU A 36 -6.71 -0.08 -1.95
C LEU A 36 -6.90 0.98 -0.85
N ASP A 37 -5.86 1.22 -0.07
CA ASP A 37 -5.84 2.25 0.96
C ASP A 37 -5.10 3.48 0.42
N ILE A 38 -5.82 4.58 0.21
CA ILE A 38 -5.23 5.87 -0.16
C ILE A 38 -4.41 6.37 1.02
N GLY A 39 -3.11 6.48 0.80
CA GLY A 39 -2.16 6.93 1.81
C GLY A 39 -2.52 8.25 2.45
N HIS A 40 -2.14 8.37 3.72
CA HIS A 40 -2.39 9.54 4.57
C HIS A 40 -3.88 9.85 4.74
N TYR A 41 -4.28 11.12 4.74
CA TYR A 41 -5.65 11.54 5.01
C TYR A 41 -6.00 12.87 4.34
N TYR A 42 -7.28 13.04 4.01
CA TYR A 42 -7.82 14.35 3.64
C TYR A 42 -8.37 15.05 4.88
N HIS A 43 -7.88 16.25 5.16
CA HIS A 43 -8.35 17.09 6.26
C HIS A 43 -9.29 18.18 5.72
N PRO A 44 -10.50 18.37 6.30
CA PRO A 44 -11.51 19.28 5.74
C PRO A 44 -11.06 20.74 5.63
N VAL A 45 -10.11 21.16 6.47
CA VAL A 45 -9.56 22.54 6.45
C VAL A 45 -8.19 22.62 5.75
N ARG A 46 -7.41 21.53 5.75
CA ARG A 46 -6.00 21.57 5.32
C ARG A 46 -5.76 20.89 3.97
N GLY A 47 -6.80 20.31 3.37
CA GLY A 47 -6.70 19.52 2.14
C GLY A 47 -6.03 18.17 2.38
N GLY A 48 -5.54 17.56 1.29
CA GLY A 48 -4.78 16.32 1.37
C GLY A 48 -3.49 16.48 2.20
N GLN A 49 -3.18 15.43 2.96
CA GLN A 49 -1.98 15.34 3.79
C GLN A 49 -1.06 14.23 3.28
N GLY A 50 0.22 14.30 3.62
CA GLY A 50 1.22 13.33 3.19
C GLY A 50 2.43 13.99 2.54
N ALA A 51 3.18 13.18 1.80
CA ALA A 51 4.27 13.63 0.96
C ALA A 51 3.78 14.65 -0.07
N ARG A 52 4.62 15.62 -0.37
CA ARG A 52 4.35 16.61 -1.42
C ARG A 52 5.61 16.99 -2.17
N THR A 53 5.43 17.61 -3.33
CA THR A 53 6.53 18.30 -4.01
C THR A 53 6.98 19.50 -3.18
N PRO A 54 8.29 19.80 -3.11
CA PRO A 54 8.80 20.93 -2.32
C PRO A 54 8.26 22.29 -2.76
N ASP A 55 8.12 22.49 -4.06
CA ASP A 55 7.51 23.67 -4.66
C ASP A 55 6.84 23.28 -6.00
N ASN A 56 6.48 24.28 -6.82
CA ASN A 56 5.80 24.07 -8.09
C ASN A 56 6.75 23.90 -9.30
N ARG A 57 8.07 23.96 -9.11
CA ARG A 57 9.06 24.02 -10.21
C ARG A 57 8.96 22.85 -11.18
N TYR A 58 8.57 21.68 -10.69
CA TYR A 58 8.45 20.44 -11.48
C TYR A 58 7.06 19.83 -11.44
N GLY A 59 6.06 20.63 -11.08
CA GLY A 59 4.69 20.20 -10.81
C GLY A 59 4.37 20.32 -9.32
N LYS A 60 3.07 20.48 -9.02
CA LYS A 60 2.54 20.52 -7.66
C LYS A 60 1.78 19.24 -7.40
N ILE A 61 2.32 18.36 -6.56
CA ILE A 61 1.68 17.10 -6.22
C ILE A 61 1.57 17.01 -4.69
N GLU A 62 0.37 16.68 -4.23
CA GLU A 62 0.07 16.27 -2.87
C GLU A 62 -0.36 14.80 -2.95
N GLU A 63 0.25 13.94 -2.14
CA GLU A 63 0.13 12.48 -2.25
C GLU A 63 -1.29 11.97 -2.08
N CYS A 64 -2.00 12.41 -1.03
CA CYS A 64 -3.37 11.96 -0.79
C CYS A 64 -4.30 12.38 -1.93
N GLU A 65 -4.22 13.64 -2.37
CA GLU A 65 -5.01 14.13 -3.49
C GLU A 65 -4.63 13.47 -4.82
N PHE A 66 -3.35 13.13 -5.03
CA PHE A 66 -2.93 12.36 -6.19
C PHE A 66 -3.66 11.02 -6.24
N TRP A 67 -3.69 10.31 -5.11
CA TRP A 67 -4.32 9.00 -5.05
C TRP A 67 -5.84 9.08 -5.13
N TYR A 68 -6.50 10.14 -4.64
CA TYR A 68 -7.91 10.36 -4.98
C TYR A 68 -8.13 10.42 -6.50
N ARG A 69 -7.25 11.11 -7.24
CA ARG A 69 -7.38 11.24 -8.70
C ARG A 69 -7.16 9.92 -9.44
N TYR A 70 -6.22 9.08 -8.97
CA TYR A 70 -5.72 7.95 -9.76
C TYR A 70 -5.98 6.55 -9.19
N ALA A 71 -6.38 6.39 -7.92
CA ALA A 71 -6.67 5.06 -7.35
C ALA A 71 -7.79 4.32 -8.08
N GLY A 72 -8.75 5.06 -8.66
CA GLY A 72 -9.80 4.50 -9.52
C GLY A 72 -9.25 3.75 -10.75
N HIS A 73 -8.11 4.19 -11.31
CA HIS A 73 -7.48 3.51 -12.44
C HIS A 73 -6.86 2.16 -12.02
N THR A 74 -6.20 2.12 -10.86
CA THR A 74 -5.73 0.86 -10.25
C THR A 74 -6.91 -0.07 -10.00
N ALA A 75 -7.99 0.44 -9.40
CA ALA A 75 -9.18 -0.34 -9.09
C ALA A 75 -9.88 -0.88 -10.34
N ARG A 76 -9.91 -0.10 -11.43
CA ARG A 76 -10.49 -0.51 -12.71
C ARG A 76 -9.82 -1.78 -13.25
N ILE A 77 -8.49 -1.82 -13.29
CA ILE A 77 -7.74 -3.01 -13.76
C ILE A 77 -8.07 -4.25 -12.91
N ILE A 78 -8.18 -4.09 -11.59
CA ILE A 78 -8.53 -5.18 -10.67
C ILE A 78 -9.96 -5.67 -10.91
N ARG A 79 -10.91 -4.74 -11.09
CA ARG A 79 -12.33 -5.05 -11.37
C ARG A 79 -12.52 -5.72 -12.72
N GLU A 80 -11.84 -5.24 -13.76
CA GLU A 80 -11.84 -5.86 -15.10
C GLU A 80 -11.27 -7.28 -15.08
N ALA A 81 -10.40 -7.60 -14.13
CA ALA A 81 -9.88 -8.96 -13.92
C ALA A 81 -10.81 -9.87 -13.10
N GLY A 82 -12.00 -9.40 -12.70
CA GLY A 82 -13.01 -10.19 -12.00
C GLY A 82 -12.89 -10.21 -10.47
N TYR A 83 -12.12 -9.29 -9.88
CA TYR A 83 -12.02 -9.12 -8.43
C TYR A 83 -12.84 -7.93 -7.95
N ASP A 84 -13.39 -8.00 -6.74
CA ASP A 84 -13.96 -6.82 -6.10
C ASP A 84 -12.83 -5.92 -5.60
N CYS A 85 -12.93 -4.61 -5.85
CA CYS A 85 -11.91 -3.65 -5.43
C CYS A 85 -12.56 -2.51 -4.65
N ARG A 86 -12.22 -2.45 -3.36
CA ARG A 86 -12.68 -1.45 -2.41
C ARG A 86 -11.57 -0.42 -2.23
N ILE A 87 -11.92 0.86 -2.32
CA ILE A 87 -10.99 1.96 -2.06
C ILE A 87 -11.37 2.59 -0.73
N CYS A 88 -10.41 2.81 0.15
CA CYS A 88 -10.62 3.57 1.37
C CYS A 88 -9.59 4.68 1.54
N CYS A 89 -9.93 5.64 2.39
CA CYS A 89 -9.02 6.64 2.91
C CYS A 89 -9.38 6.85 4.39
N ARG A 90 -8.38 6.91 5.27
CA ARG A 90 -8.59 7.50 6.60
C ARG A 90 -8.67 9.01 6.36
N GLY A 91 -9.83 9.64 6.45
CA GLY A 91 -9.98 11.06 6.13
C GLY A 91 -11.44 11.44 5.92
N SER A 92 -11.70 12.73 5.78
CA SER A 92 -13.00 13.23 5.33
C SER A 92 -13.11 13.13 3.81
N MET A 93 -14.35 13.19 3.32
CA MET A 93 -14.61 13.49 1.90
C MET A 93 -13.83 14.75 1.48
N PRO A 94 -13.17 14.77 0.31
CA PRO A 94 -12.52 15.97 -0.19
C PRO A 94 -13.49 17.16 -0.27
N THR A 95 -13.01 18.35 0.09
CA THR A 95 -13.78 19.60 -0.04
C THR A 95 -13.59 20.27 -1.40
N ASP A 96 -12.56 19.87 -2.14
CA ASP A 96 -12.43 20.21 -3.56
C ASP A 96 -13.47 19.42 -4.37
N LYS A 97 -14.33 20.13 -5.12
CA LYS A 97 -15.46 19.53 -5.85
C LYS A 97 -15.02 18.46 -6.85
N LYS A 98 -13.88 18.64 -7.54
CA LYS A 98 -13.41 17.66 -8.52
C LYS A 98 -12.95 16.37 -7.83
N LEU A 99 -12.21 16.51 -6.73
CA LEU A 99 -11.81 15.36 -5.91
C LEU A 99 -13.01 14.68 -5.26
N GLU A 100 -14.01 15.44 -4.81
CA GLU A 100 -15.27 14.90 -4.27
C GLU A 100 -16.02 14.07 -5.32
N GLU A 101 -16.19 14.61 -6.53
CA GLU A 101 -16.84 13.90 -7.65
C GLU A 101 -16.11 12.60 -7.98
N ILE A 102 -14.78 12.62 -8.02
CA ILE A 102 -13.95 11.42 -8.23
C ILE A 102 -14.16 10.43 -7.07
N ALA A 103 -14.08 10.89 -5.82
CA ALA A 103 -14.26 10.03 -4.64
C ALA A 103 -15.64 9.36 -4.62
N ARG A 104 -16.70 10.09 -5.02
CA ARG A 104 -18.07 9.55 -5.16
C ARG A 104 -18.17 8.54 -6.30
N ARG A 105 -17.60 8.85 -7.47
CA ARG A 105 -17.58 7.94 -8.64
C ARG A 105 -16.88 6.63 -8.31
N GLU A 106 -15.72 6.71 -7.67
CA GLU A 106 -14.91 5.55 -7.30
C GLU A 106 -15.38 4.85 -6.02
N LYS A 107 -16.42 5.40 -5.36
CA LYS A 107 -17.00 4.90 -4.10
C LYS A 107 -15.96 4.75 -3.00
N VAL A 108 -15.09 5.76 -2.83
CA VAL A 108 -14.08 5.78 -1.77
C VAL A 108 -14.76 5.77 -0.41
N HIS A 109 -14.44 4.79 0.42
CA HIS A 109 -14.89 4.73 1.80
C HIS A 109 -14.03 5.62 2.69
N HIS A 110 -14.68 6.57 3.36
CA HIS A 110 -14.03 7.52 4.25
C HIS A 110 -14.25 7.06 5.70
N VAL A 111 -13.20 6.52 6.32
CA VAL A 111 -13.33 5.87 7.64
C VAL A 111 -13.64 6.91 8.73
N ASN A 112 -12.71 7.85 8.92
CA ASN A 112 -12.86 9.04 9.75
C ASN A 112 -11.65 9.95 9.53
N THR A 113 -11.80 11.27 9.74
CA THR A 113 -10.63 12.16 9.82
C THR A 113 -9.87 11.88 11.10
N PRO A 114 -8.58 11.50 11.02
CA PRO A 114 -7.80 11.28 12.23
C PRO A 114 -7.50 12.60 12.93
N GLU A 115 -7.54 12.57 14.27
CA GLU A 115 -6.92 13.61 15.07
C GLU A 115 -5.42 13.72 14.74
N PRO A 116 -4.86 14.93 14.58
CA PRO A 116 -3.44 15.10 14.30
C PRO A 116 -2.56 14.40 15.34
N ASN A 117 -1.60 13.61 14.89
CA ASN A 117 -0.67 12.81 15.71
C ASN A 117 -1.31 11.66 16.51
N ALA A 118 -2.61 11.38 16.34
CA ALA A 118 -3.23 10.26 17.03
C ALA A 118 -2.74 8.91 16.49
N ILE A 119 -2.58 7.97 17.42
CA ILE A 119 -2.21 6.57 17.16
C ILE A 119 -3.41 5.72 17.56
N TYR A 120 -3.91 4.90 16.64
CA TYR A 120 -5.10 4.10 16.83
C TYR A 120 -4.74 2.64 17.08
N ARG A 121 -5.51 2.00 17.97
CA ARG A 121 -5.40 0.58 18.26
C ARG A 121 -6.13 -0.26 17.20
N SER A 122 -5.58 -1.42 16.85
CA SER A 122 -6.29 -2.35 15.97
C SER A 122 -7.49 -2.95 16.69
N ARG A 123 -8.62 -3.12 15.98
CA ARG A 123 -9.76 -3.89 16.46
C ARG A 123 -9.54 -5.40 16.31
N HIS A 124 -8.71 -5.79 15.36
CA HIS A 124 -8.37 -7.18 15.06
C HIS A 124 -7.23 -7.68 15.95
N HIS A 125 -6.24 -6.82 16.21
CA HIS A 125 -5.03 -7.14 16.96
C HIS A 125 -4.72 -6.08 18.02
N PRO A 126 -5.40 -6.08 19.18
CA PRO A 126 -5.35 -4.96 20.13
C PRO A 126 -3.96 -4.57 20.63
N HIS A 127 -2.94 -5.41 20.52
CA HIS A 127 -1.54 -5.06 20.84
C HIS A 127 -0.86 -4.20 19.77
N ARG A 128 -1.44 -4.07 18.57
CA ARG A 128 -0.92 -3.25 17.46
C ARG A 128 -1.50 -1.84 17.48
N MET A 129 -0.63 -0.85 17.28
CA MET A 129 -1.00 0.56 17.32
C MET A 129 -0.26 1.36 16.24
N ALA A 130 -1.00 2.08 15.41
CA ALA A 130 -0.40 2.95 14.39
C ALA A 130 -1.31 4.11 14.00
N VAL A 131 -0.71 5.16 13.42
CA VAL A 131 -1.46 6.28 12.82
C VAL A 131 -2.39 5.79 11.70
N GLY A 132 -1.96 4.78 10.94
CA GLY A 132 -2.74 4.20 9.85
C GLY A 132 -3.80 3.18 10.23
N MET A 133 -3.97 2.87 11.52
CA MET A 133 -4.76 1.71 11.93
C MET A 133 -6.27 1.86 11.66
N LEU A 134 -6.80 3.08 11.51
CA LEU A 134 -8.22 3.29 11.16
C LEU A 134 -8.57 2.68 9.79
N SER A 135 -7.81 3.02 8.74
CA SER A 135 -8.05 2.49 7.40
C SER A 135 -7.67 1.02 7.28
N THR A 136 -6.63 0.58 7.99
CA THR A 136 -6.30 -0.85 8.11
C THR A 136 -7.42 -1.67 8.78
N ASN A 137 -8.03 -1.16 9.86
CA ASN A 137 -9.15 -1.84 10.50
C ASN A 137 -10.33 -1.99 9.53
N TYR A 138 -10.66 -0.96 8.76
CA TYR A 138 -11.67 -1.07 7.70
C TYR A 138 -11.26 -2.10 6.64
N ALA A 139 -10.01 -2.07 6.19
CA ALA A 139 -9.50 -2.98 5.17
C ALA A 139 -9.64 -4.44 5.61
N LEU A 140 -9.26 -4.75 6.85
CA LEU A 140 -9.35 -6.09 7.43
C LEU A 140 -10.81 -6.55 7.62
N ASP A 141 -11.74 -5.65 7.96
CA ASP A 141 -13.17 -5.98 8.03
C ASP A 141 -13.74 -6.49 6.68
N GLN A 142 -13.08 -6.18 5.55
CA GLN A 142 -13.52 -6.63 4.22
C GLN A 142 -13.08 -8.05 3.89
N ASN A 143 -12.35 -8.72 4.79
CA ASN A 143 -11.75 -10.02 4.57
C ASN A 143 -10.98 -10.12 3.22
N PRO A 144 -9.97 -9.26 2.98
CA PRO A 144 -9.38 -9.10 1.66
C PRO A 144 -8.38 -10.20 1.30
N ALA A 145 -8.26 -10.51 0.02
CA ALA A 145 -7.18 -11.31 -0.55
C ALA A 145 -5.84 -10.58 -0.49
N ALA A 146 -5.85 -9.25 -0.60
CA ALA A 146 -4.67 -8.41 -0.46
C ALA A 146 -5.05 -6.98 -0.07
N VAL A 147 -4.14 -6.30 0.63
CA VAL A 147 -4.25 -4.86 0.93
C VAL A 147 -3.06 -4.13 0.33
N VAL A 148 -3.34 -3.09 -0.47
CA VAL A 148 -2.29 -2.26 -1.05
C VAL A 148 -2.47 -0.81 -0.62
N TYR A 149 -1.46 -0.30 0.08
CA TYR A 149 -1.39 1.07 0.56
C TYR A 149 -0.73 1.93 -0.50
N LEU A 150 -1.48 2.85 -1.08
CA LEU A 150 -1.07 3.70 -2.18
C LEU A 150 -0.36 4.92 -1.61
N HIS A 151 0.95 4.97 -1.78
CA HIS A 151 1.82 5.99 -1.21
C HIS A 151 2.83 6.54 -2.20
N HIS A 152 3.53 7.60 -1.78
CA HIS A 152 4.74 8.14 -2.38
C HIS A 152 5.69 8.54 -1.25
N ASN A 153 7.00 8.46 -1.51
CA ASN A 153 7.98 9.02 -0.60
C ASN A 153 8.27 10.49 -0.97
N SER A 154 8.83 11.28 -0.06
CA SER A 154 9.32 12.63 -0.37
C SER A 154 10.17 13.20 0.75
N MET A 155 11.22 13.93 0.38
CA MET A 155 11.82 14.96 1.23
C MET A 155 11.10 16.27 0.96
N THR A 156 9.92 16.43 1.55
CA THR A 156 8.96 17.52 1.29
C THR A 156 9.55 18.93 1.30
N ASN A 157 10.68 19.19 1.94
CA ASN A 157 11.29 20.52 2.01
C ASN A 157 12.40 20.76 0.97
N HIS A 158 12.89 19.73 0.27
CA HIS A 158 14.05 19.83 -0.62
C HIS A 158 13.92 18.95 -1.86
N TRP A 159 14.27 19.49 -3.02
CA TRP A 159 14.42 18.68 -4.23
C TRP A 159 15.67 17.82 -4.12
N MET A 160 15.53 16.50 -4.28
CA MET A 160 16.64 15.56 -4.22
C MET A 160 16.47 14.43 -5.24
N VAL A 161 17.57 14.04 -5.86
CA VAL A 161 17.62 12.90 -6.78
C VAL A 161 17.84 11.63 -5.97
N TYR A 162 16.77 10.84 -5.82
CA TYR A 162 16.86 9.47 -5.31
C TYR A 162 16.95 8.50 -6.48
N ASN A 163 17.88 7.55 -6.38
CA ASN A 163 18.18 6.63 -7.47
C ASN A 163 17.14 5.51 -7.64
N LYS A 164 16.38 5.17 -6.59
CA LYS A 164 15.31 4.16 -6.65
C LYS A 164 14.27 4.36 -5.53
N GLY A 165 13.01 4.08 -5.84
CA GLY A 165 11.92 3.92 -4.87
C GLY A 165 11.99 2.60 -4.11
N ALA A 166 10.99 2.36 -3.26
CA ALA A 166 10.82 1.10 -2.55
C ALA A 166 9.35 0.65 -2.54
N ILE A 167 9.11 -0.66 -2.50
CA ILE A 167 7.80 -1.21 -2.13
C ILE A 167 8.00 -1.94 -0.82
N TYR A 168 7.33 -1.48 0.24
CA TYR A 168 7.42 -2.16 1.52
C TYR A 168 6.35 -3.22 1.64
N CYS A 169 6.67 -4.32 2.32
CA CYS A 169 5.72 -5.39 2.59
C CYS A 169 5.84 -5.85 4.05
N ASN A 170 4.79 -6.52 4.53
CA ASN A 170 4.75 -7.07 5.88
C ASN A 170 5.77 -8.20 6.06
N GLU A 171 6.36 -8.24 7.26
CA GLU A 171 7.68 -8.79 7.52
C GLU A 171 7.89 -10.25 7.06
N GLU A 172 7.01 -11.15 7.49
CA GLU A 172 7.10 -12.57 7.16
C GLU A 172 5.72 -13.20 7.08
N GLY A 173 4.83 -12.58 6.30
CA GLY A 173 3.50 -13.13 6.01
C GLY A 173 3.54 -14.41 5.17
N THR A 174 4.69 -15.11 5.09
CA THR A 174 4.94 -16.40 4.44
C THR A 174 5.38 -16.34 2.96
N GLY A 175 6.03 -15.24 2.57
CA GLY A 175 6.54 -15.03 1.20
C GLY A 175 5.50 -14.41 0.24
N LEU A 176 4.22 -14.40 0.58
CA LEU A 176 3.18 -13.80 -0.26
C LEU A 176 3.22 -12.26 -0.26
N GLY A 177 3.53 -11.61 0.87
CA GLY A 177 3.73 -10.15 0.91
C GLY A 177 4.90 -9.71 0.03
N ILE A 178 6.02 -10.45 0.05
CA ILE A 178 7.17 -10.23 -0.83
C ILE A 178 6.77 -10.45 -2.29
N ALA A 179 6.06 -11.54 -2.60
CA ALA A 179 5.61 -11.81 -3.96
C ALA A 179 4.67 -10.72 -4.50
N LEU A 180 3.75 -10.21 -3.66
CA LEU A 180 2.90 -9.09 -4.03
C LEU A 180 3.73 -7.83 -4.35
N ALA A 181 4.66 -7.46 -3.46
CA ALA A 181 5.52 -6.29 -3.66
C ALA A 181 6.43 -6.42 -4.88
N ASP A 182 7.03 -7.59 -5.09
CA ASP A 182 7.92 -7.88 -6.21
C ASP A 182 7.20 -7.80 -7.55
N VAL A 183 5.99 -8.38 -7.66
CA VAL A 183 5.21 -8.35 -8.90
C VAL A 183 4.69 -6.93 -9.19
N ILE A 184 4.29 -6.17 -8.18
CA ILE A 184 3.93 -4.75 -8.36
C ILE A 184 5.12 -3.95 -8.87
N ASP A 185 6.30 -4.11 -8.26
CA ASP A 185 7.51 -3.42 -8.69
C ASP A 185 7.91 -3.80 -10.13
N ALA A 186 7.94 -5.09 -10.45
CA ALA A 186 8.22 -5.57 -11.80
C ALA A 186 7.27 -4.95 -12.82
N THR A 187 5.98 -4.89 -12.50
CA THR A 187 4.98 -4.35 -13.42
C THR A 187 5.11 -2.83 -13.59
N ILE A 188 5.40 -2.08 -12.52
CA ILE A 188 5.72 -0.65 -12.61
C ILE A 188 6.92 -0.42 -13.52
N TYR A 189 7.96 -1.26 -13.41
CA TYR A 189 9.14 -1.18 -14.24
C TYR A 189 8.83 -1.50 -15.72
N ASP A 190 8.22 -2.66 -15.98
CA ASP A 190 7.98 -3.19 -17.32
C ASP A 190 6.99 -2.35 -18.14
N HIS A 191 5.98 -1.77 -17.49
CA HIS A 191 4.99 -0.94 -18.16
C HIS A 191 5.46 0.52 -18.34
N GLY A 192 6.72 0.83 -18.02
CA GLY A 192 7.23 2.20 -18.01
C GLY A 192 6.45 3.09 -17.05
N GLY A 193 5.92 2.50 -15.98
CA GLY A 193 5.11 3.14 -14.95
C GLY A 193 5.87 4.20 -14.18
N MET A 194 7.21 4.11 -14.07
CA MET A 194 8.05 5.14 -13.47
C MET A 194 9.47 5.20 -14.06
N PRO A 195 10.03 6.39 -14.31
CA PRO A 195 11.39 6.57 -14.77
C PRO A 195 12.38 6.50 -13.59
N ASN A 196 12.49 5.34 -12.95
CA ASN A 196 13.43 5.07 -11.86
C ASN A 196 14.86 4.84 -12.40
N ASN A 197 15.37 5.72 -13.28
CA ASN A 197 16.66 5.58 -13.95
C ASN A 197 16.91 4.22 -14.64
N GLY A 198 15.84 3.53 -15.06
CA GLY A 198 15.95 2.20 -15.66
C GLY A 198 16.29 1.10 -14.66
N VAL A 199 16.03 1.30 -13.36
CA VAL A 199 16.15 0.26 -12.33
C VAL A 199 14.83 0.00 -11.61
N ARG A 200 14.65 -1.25 -11.18
CA ARG A 200 13.55 -1.67 -10.30
C ARG A 200 13.66 -1.01 -8.91
N CYS A 201 12.52 -0.85 -8.23
CA CYS A 201 12.49 -0.44 -6.83
C CYS A 201 13.10 -1.53 -5.93
N GLY A 202 13.47 -1.16 -4.71
CA GLY A 202 13.76 -2.15 -3.69
C GLY A 202 12.48 -2.73 -3.11
N VAL A 203 12.37 -4.06 -2.98
CA VAL A 203 11.37 -4.68 -2.09
C VAL A 203 11.94 -4.69 -0.69
N ILE A 204 11.28 -4.00 0.23
CA ILE A 204 11.74 -3.84 1.62
C ILE A 204 10.76 -4.49 2.57
N ILE A 205 11.28 -5.38 3.40
CA ILE A 205 10.55 -6.00 4.49
C ILE A 205 10.48 -5.00 5.64
N ARG A 206 9.28 -4.59 6.07
CA ARG A 206 9.12 -3.60 7.14
C ARG A 206 8.83 -4.27 8.49
N ASN A 207 9.89 -4.57 9.23
CA ASN A 207 9.83 -4.98 10.64
C ASN A 207 9.97 -3.79 11.59
N ASP A 208 8.92 -3.02 11.79
CA ASP A 208 8.99 -1.90 12.74
C ASP A 208 8.14 -2.16 13.98
N GLY A 209 8.30 -3.34 14.60
CA GLY A 209 7.59 -3.73 15.82
C GLY A 209 7.80 -2.84 17.06
N ARG A 210 8.40 -1.64 16.95
CA ARG A 210 8.62 -0.74 18.11
C ARG A 210 8.45 0.76 17.86
N LYS A 211 8.14 1.23 16.65
CA LYS A 211 8.00 2.69 16.38
C LYS A 211 6.87 3.01 15.40
N GLY A 212 5.62 2.90 15.85
CA GLY A 212 4.41 3.66 15.45
C GLY A 212 3.99 3.79 13.97
N GLY A 213 4.83 3.36 13.02
CA GLY A 213 4.69 3.63 11.60
C GLY A 213 4.54 2.41 10.72
N GLY A 214 4.82 1.20 11.22
CA GLY A 214 4.67 -0.06 10.47
C GLY A 214 3.65 -1.05 11.04
N ASP A 215 3.04 -0.74 12.19
CA ASP A 215 2.19 -1.70 12.92
C ASP A 215 0.90 -2.08 12.18
N TRP A 216 0.47 -1.27 11.22
CA TRP A 216 -0.64 -1.62 10.32
C TRP A 216 -0.27 -2.73 9.33
N LEU A 217 0.97 -2.79 8.82
CA LEU A 217 1.46 -3.93 8.02
C LEU A 217 1.48 -5.21 8.88
N ASN A 218 1.88 -5.07 10.14
CA ASN A 218 1.91 -6.20 11.07
C ASN A 218 0.50 -6.68 11.44
N ALA A 219 -0.49 -5.77 11.54
CA ALA A 219 -1.88 -6.18 11.72
C ALA A 219 -2.41 -6.97 10.51
N CYS A 220 -2.02 -6.62 9.27
CA CYS A 220 -2.31 -7.44 8.10
C CYS A 220 -1.64 -8.83 8.20
N ASN A 221 -0.38 -8.86 8.64
CA ASN A 221 0.36 -10.10 8.84
C ASN A 221 -0.36 -11.08 9.79
N GLU A 222 -0.75 -10.58 10.97
CA GLU A 222 -1.44 -11.37 12.00
C GLU A 222 -2.88 -11.72 11.61
N SER A 223 -3.44 -11.04 10.60
CA SER A 223 -4.73 -11.36 10.00
C SER A 223 -4.61 -12.28 8.78
N TYR A 224 -3.42 -12.79 8.48
CA TYR A 224 -3.15 -13.64 7.31
C TYR A 224 -3.51 -12.97 5.98
N VAL A 225 -3.29 -11.66 5.87
CA VAL A 225 -3.51 -10.89 4.64
C VAL A 225 -2.15 -10.40 4.09
N PRO A 226 -1.79 -10.70 2.83
CA PRO A 226 -0.60 -10.12 2.21
C PRO A 226 -0.83 -8.62 1.97
N ALA A 227 0.17 -7.81 2.36
CA ALA A 227 0.08 -6.37 2.25
C ALA A 227 1.35 -5.74 1.66
N ALA A 228 1.15 -4.71 0.83
CA ALA A 228 2.23 -3.92 0.27
C ALA A 228 1.90 -2.43 0.34
N ILE A 229 2.93 -1.60 0.49
CA ILE A 229 2.85 -0.14 0.38
C ILE A 229 3.71 0.30 -0.79
N THR A 230 3.11 1.04 -1.71
CA THR A 230 3.83 1.57 -2.87
C THR A 230 4.54 2.84 -2.44
N GLU A 231 5.87 2.83 -2.35
CA GLU A 231 6.69 4.05 -2.25
C GLU A 231 7.67 4.07 -3.44
N ALA A 232 7.16 3.65 -4.60
CA ALA A 232 7.96 3.48 -5.81
C ALA A 232 8.48 4.81 -6.38
N THR A 233 7.96 5.95 -5.87
CA THR A 233 8.29 7.29 -6.35
C THR A 233 8.67 8.21 -5.19
N PHE A 234 9.58 9.14 -5.45
CA PHE A 234 9.87 10.28 -4.57
C PHE A 234 9.30 11.55 -5.19
N LEU A 235 8.32 12.21 -4.56
CA LEU A 235 7.78 13.49 -5.04
C LEU A 235 8.81 14.62 -5.01
N SER A 236 9.83 14.49 -4.17
CA SER A 236 11.00 15.36 -4.15
C SER A 236 12.02 15.07 -5.25
N ASN A 237 11.83 14.02 -6.08
CA ASN A 237 12.66 13.77 -7.25
C ASN A 237 12.10 14.53 -8.48
N PRO A 238 12.85 15.46 -9.08
CA PRO A 238 12.38 16.24 -10.24
C PRO A 238 11.86 15.41 -11.42
N GLN A 239 12.50 14.28 -11.71
CA GLN A 239 12.10 13.42 -12.83
C GLN A 239 10.77 12.73 -12.54
N HIS A 240 10.58 12.28 -11.29
CA HIS A 240 9.35 11.63 -10.86
C HIS A 240 8.20 12.64 -10.81
N ALA A 241 8.43 13.84 -10.25
CA ALA A 241 7.43 14.90 -10.21
C ALA A 241 6.99 15.33 -11.62
N ARG A 242 7.92 15.55 -12.55
CA ARG A 242 7.59 15.87 -13.96
C ARG A 242 6.83 14.73 -14.65
N PHE A 243 7.19 13.49 -14.34
CA PHE A 243 6.54 12.33 -14.92
C PHE A 243 5.09 12.25 -14.44
N LEU A 244 4.87 12.26 -13.12
CA LEU A 244 3.55 12.17 -12.49
C LEU A 244 2.70 13.43 -12.70
N GLY A 245 3.32 14.58 -12.97
CA GLY A 245 2.63 15.82 -13.32
C GLY A 245 1.91 15.76 -14.68
N LYS A 246 2.15 14.72 -15.49
CA LYS A 246 1.42 14.47 -16.75
C LYS A 246 0.36 13.40 -16.51
N GLU A 247 -0.90 13.74 -16.77
CA GLU A 247 -2.04 12.85 -16.52
C GLU A 247 -1.87 11.45 -17.14
N LYS A 248 -1.52 11.36 -18.43
CA LYS A 248 -1.28 10.07 -19.12
C LYS A 248 -0.25 9.19 -18.39
N ASN A 249 0.78 9.80 -17.82
CA ASN A 249 1.84 9.09 -17.11
C ASN A 249 1.38 8.65 -15.71
N ALA A 250 0.63 9.50 -15.01
CA ALA A 250 0.04 9.17 -13.71
C ALA A 250 -0.97 8.02 -13.83
N ILE A 251 -1.80 8.02 -14.88
CA ILE A 251 -2.71 6.90 -15.21
C ILE A 251 -1.90 5.63 -15.46
N ARG A 252 -0.88 5.69 -16.32
CA ARG A 252 -0.02 4.53 -16.60
C ARG A 252 0.65 3.97 -15.35
N TYR A 253 1.10 4.84 -14.44
CA TYR A 253 1.67 4.43 -13.16
C TYR A 253 0.64 3.70 -12.29
N ALA A 254 -0.56 4.27 -12.14
CA ALA A 254 -1.63 3.67 -11.35
C ALA A 254 -2.13 2.33 -11.94
N GLU A 255 -2.23 2.22 -13.26
CA GLU A 255 -2.63 1.00 -13.95
C GLU A 255 -1.56 -0.10 -13.83
N ALA A 256 -0.27 0.25 -13.88
CA ALA A 256 0.81 -0.71 -13.65
C ALA A 256 0.74 -1.36 -12.26
N ILE A 257 0.37 -0.60 -11.22
CA ILE A 257 0.11 -1.17 -9.89
C ILE A 257 -1.06 -2.16 -9.95
N GLY A 258 -2.15 -1.80 -10.64
CA GLY A 258 -3.32 -2.67 -10.80
C GLY A 258 -2.98 -3.98 -11.50
N HIS A 259 -2.20 -3.92 -12.58
CA HIS A 259 -1.71 -5.11 -13.28
C HIS A 259 -0.83 -5.98 -12.39
N GLY A 260 0.05 -5.39 -11.58
CA GLY A 260 0.88 -6.14 -10.64
C GLY A 260 0.06 -6.89 -9.59
N ILE A 261 -0.97 -6.25 -9.04
CA ILE A 261 -1.90 -6.88 -8.10
C ILE A 261 -2.64 -8.05 -8.77
N VAL A 262 -3.15 -7.85 -9.98
CA VAL A 262 -3.85 -8.90 -10.73
C VAL A 262 -2.93 -10.08 -11.05
N ASN A 263 -1.68 -9.81 -11.45
CA ASN A 263 -0.68 -10.84 -11.73
C ASN A 263 -0.35 -11.66 -10.48
N PHE A 264 -0.24 -11.00 -9.32
CA PHE A 264 -0.08 -11.68 -8.04
C PHE A 264 -1.26 -12.62 -7.75
N LEU A 265 -2.50 -12.13 -7.88
CA LEU A 265 -3.70 -12.92 -7.56
C LEU A 265 -3.91 -14.10 -8.52
N LYS A 266 -3.71 -13.89 -9.83
CA LYS A 266 -3.87 -14.96 -10.84
C LYS A 266 -2.88 -16.10 -10.71
N ALA A 267 -1.74 -15.87 -10.05
CA ALA A 267 -0.72 -16.89 -9.87
C ALA A 267 -1.01 -17.84 -8.68
N ARG A 268 -2.20 -17.77 -8.05
CA ARG A 268 -2.51 -18.43 -6.77
C ARG A 268 -3.82 -19.20 -6.78
#